data_AF-A0A6I5CDF0-F1
#
_entry.id   AF-A0A6I5CDF0-F1
#
_cell.length_a   1.000
_cell.length_b   1.000
_cell.length_c   1.000
_cell.angle_alpha   90.00
_cell.angle_beta   90.00
_cell.angle_gamma   90.00
#
_symmetry.space_group_name_H-M   'P 1'
#
loop_
_entity.id
_entity.type
_entity.pdbx_description
1 polymer ?
#
loop_
_entity_poly.entity_id
_entity_poly.type
_entity_poly.pdbx_seq_one_letter_code
_entity_poly.pdbx_strand_id
1 'polypeptide(L)'
;VLMAPFDEQWLLADHRLIDAARPELWRVADERQVFVVEPGAAPGAAGPTLLATSLPPFLRSARIRPLYRRPGAREPNLAPGLTEHLTALLGHRPEPPDVLAWILAAARPGPDGTAVPLTSDTGRWARGVAAGR
;
A
#
# COMPACT_ATOMS: atom_id res chain seq x y z
N VAL A 1 5.16 -9.93 -11.82
CA VAL A 1 4.32 -10.07 -10.60
C VAL A 1 5.24 -10.19 -9.39
N LEU A 2 4.78 -9.84 -8.20
CA LEU A 2 5.55 -10.00 -6.97
C LEU A 2 5.10 -11.29 -6.25
N MET A 3 6.01 -12.26 -6.06
CA MET A 3 5.69 -13.58 -5.48
C MET A 3 6.05 -13.69 -3.99
N ALA A 4 7.12 -13.00 -3.58
CA ALA A 4 7.59 -12.84 -2.21
C ALA A 4 8.19 -11.42 -2.05
N PRO A 5 8.52 -10.97 -0.82
CA PRO A 5 9.24 -9.70 -0.65
C PRO A 5 10.48 -9.64 -1.54
N PHE A 6 10.52 -8.65 -2.44
CA PHE A 6 11.63 -8.44 -3.39
C PHE A 6 11.88 -9.61 -4.37
N ASP A 7 10.90 -10.48 -4.60
CA ASP A 7 10.96 -11.58 -5.57
C ASP A 7 10.00 -11.32 -6.74
N GLU A 8 10.54 -10.67 -7.77
CA GLU A 8 9.83 -10.38 -9.01
C GLU A 8 9.93 -11.54 -10.00
N GLN A 9 8.77 -11.96 -10.51
CA GLN A 9 8.69 -13.08 -11.44
C GLN A 9 7.82 -12.74 -12.65
N TRP A 10 8.10 -13.42 -13.76
CA TRP A 10 7.25 -13.40 -14.95
C TRP A 10 6.06 -14.36 -14.75
N LEU A 11 4.86 -13.91 -15.11
CA LEU A 11 3.65 -14.71 -15.07
C LEU A 11 2.87 -14.51 -16.37
N LEU A 12 2.47 -15.60 -16.99
CA LEU A 12 1.54 -15.56 -18.11
C LEU A 12 0.11 -15.34 -17.56
N ALA A 13 -0.40 -14.12 -17.68
CA ALA A 13 -1.67 -13.69 -17.10
C ALA A 13 -2.89 -14.18 -17.91
N ASP A 14 -3.03 -15.49 -18.07
CA ASP A 14 -4.17 -16.14 -18.71
C ASP A 14 -4.94 -16.97 -17.68
N HIS A 15 -6.23 -16.68 -17.51
CA HIS A 15 -7.11 -17.35 -16.54
C HIS A 15 -7.24 -18.87 -16.74
N ARG A 16 -6.88 -19.40 -17.93
CA ARG A 16 -6.83 -20.83 -18.20
C ARG A 16 -5.57 -21.51 -17.65
N LEU A 17 -4.55 -20.72 -17.34
CA LEU A 17 -3.22 -21.17 -16.92
C LEU A 17 -2.94 -20.88 -15.44
N ILE A 18 -3.82 -20.15 -14.74
CA ILE A 18 -3.63 -19.74 -13.34
C ILE A 18 -4.87 -20.08 -12.51
N ASP A 19 -4.64 -20.71 -11.36
CA ASP A 19 -5.69 -21.13 -10.43
C ASP A 19 -6.39 -19.94 -9.75
N ALA A 20 -5.64 -18.87 -9.46
CA ALA A 20 -6.15 -17.65 -8.83
C ALA A 20 -5.92 -16.43 -9.74
N ALA A 21 -6.84 -16.17 -10.67
CA ALA A 21 -6.67 -15.13 -11.68
C ALA A 21 -6.66 -13.69 -11.12
N ARG A 22 -7.29 -13.43 -9.97
CA ARG A 22 -7.33 -12.12 -9.28
C ARG A 22 -7.65 -10.93 -10.21
N PRO A 23 -8.71 -10.99 -11.02
CA PRO A 23 -8.98 -9.99 -12.08
C PRO A 23 -9.10 -8.54 -11.56
N GLU A 24 -9.60 -8.36 -10.34
CA GLU A 24 -9.71 -7.06 -9.68
C GLU A 24 -8.34 -6.38 -9.49
N LEU A 25 -7.32 -7.17 -9.19
CA LEU A 25 -5.97 -6.69 -8.94
C LEU A 25 -5.28 -6.27 -10.24
N TRP A 26 -5.49 -7.04 -11.32
CA TRP A 26 -5.05 -6.68 -12.67
C TRP A 26 -5.76 -5.45 -13.22
N ARG A 27 -7.06 -5.30 -12.94
CA ARG A 27 -7.86 -4.17 -13.45
C ARG A 27 -7.22 -2.84 -13.10
N VAL A 28 -6.68 -2.72 -11.89
CA VAL A 28 -6.09 -1.48 -11.38
C VAL A 28 -4.58 -1.41 -11.52
N ALA A 29 -3.92 -2.42 -12.11
CA ALA A 29 -2.45 -2.48 -12.23
C ALA A 29 -1.93 -1.65 -13.42
N ASP A 30 -2.25 -0.37 -13.45
CA ASP A 30 -1.69 0.60 -14.41
C ASP A 30 -0.46 1.34 -13.85
N GLU A 31 0.13 2.22 -14.65
CA GLU A 31 1.35 2.98 -14.31
C GLU A 31 1.20 3.90 -13.08
N ARG A 32 -0.04 4.16 -12.63
CA ARG A 32 -0.31 5.03 -11.48
C ARG A 32 -0.50 4.25 -10.20
N GLN A 33 -0.62 2.92 -10.28
CA GLN A 33 -0.98 2.11 -9.14
C GLN A 33 0.21 1.75 -8.26
N VAL A 34 -0.03 1.80 -6.96
CA VAL A 34 0.85 1.20 -5.95
C VAL A 34 0.02 0.26 -5.09
N PHE A 35 0.49 -0.97 -4.93
CA PHE A 35 -0.05 -1.94 -3.99
C PHE A 35 0.75 -1.90 -2.70
N VAL A 36 0.06 -1.69 -1.58
CA VAL A 36 0.62 -1.90 -0.24
C VAL A 36 0.36 -3.34 0.16
N VAL A 37 1.43 -4.07 0.41
CA VAL A 37 1.40 -5.45 0.86
C VAL A 37 1.83 -5.49 2.30
N GLU A 38 0.95 -5.97 3.16
CA GLU A 38 1.28 -6.35 4.53
C GLU A 38 1.58 -7.85 4.51
N PRO A 39 2.86 -8.27 4.59
CA PRO A 39 3.22 -9.67 4.55
C PRO A 39 2.57 -10.40 5.72
N GLY A 40 2.02 -11.59 5.46
CA GLY A 40 1.54 -12.45 6.54
C GLY A 40 2.69 -12.78 7.51
N ALA A 41 2.40 -12.80 8.81
CA ALA A 41 3.39 -13.17 9.82
C ALA A 41 3.77 -14.65 9.66
N ALA A 42 4.85 -14.93 8.94
CA ALA A 42 5.51 -16.23 9.02
C ALA A 42 6.38 -16.26 10.28
N PRO A 43 6.33 -17.32 11.11
CA PRO A 43 7.18 -17.43 12.29
C PRO A 43 8.66 -17.27 11.90
N GLY A 44 9.36 -16.32 12.54
CA GLY A 44 10.79 -16.07 12.30
C GLY A 44 11.13 -15.23 11.07
N ALA A 45 10.15 -14.69 10.33
CA ALA A 45 10.42 -13.81 9.20
C ALA A 45 10.84 -12.41 9.66
N ALA A 46 12.13 -12.09 9.52
CA ALA A 46 12.67 -10.73 9.60
C ALA A 46 12.32 -9.98 8.30
N GLY A 47 11.04 -9.67 8.11
CA GLY A 47 10.52 -8.96 6.94
C GLY A 47 10.05 -7.55 7.28
N PRO A 48 9.95 -6.66 6.28
CA PRO A 48 9.39 -5.33 6.48
C PRO A 48 7.91 -5.41 6.89
N THR A 49 7.45 -4.46 7.71
CA THR A 49 6.05 -4.37 8.15
C THR A 49 5.10 -4.17 6.96
N LEU A 50 5.52 -3.35 6.00
CA LEU A 50 4.81 -3.09 4.75
C LEU A 50 5.79 -3.13 3.57
N LEU A 51 5.29 -3.54 2.42
CA LEU A 51 5.94 -3.42 1.13
C LEU A 51 5.07 -2.55 0.22
N ALA A 52 5.70 -1.69 -0.57
CA ALA A 52 5.07 -1.03 -1.70
C ALA A 52 5.58 -1.63 -3.00
N THR A 53 4.70 -1.85 -3.96
CA THR A 53 5.08 -2.35 -5.29
C THR A 53 4.12 -1.82 -6.35
N SER A 54 4.63 -1.56 -7.55
CA SER A 54 3.81 -1.33 -8.75
C SER A 54 3.39 -2.64 -9.42
N LEU A 55 3.96 -3.78 -9.02
CA LEU A 55 3.64 -5.08 -9.61
C LEU A 55 2.44 -5.72 -8.91
N PRO A 56 1.59 -6.44 -9.66
CA PRO A 56 0.56 -7.32 -9.09
C PRO A 56 1.13 -8.30 -8.03
N PRO A 57 0.72 -8.21 -6.74
CA PRO A 57 1.24 -9.11 -5.71
C PRO A 57 0.45 -10.42 -5.59
N PHE A 58 1.18 -11.53 -5.52
CA PHE A 58 0.70 -12.92 -5.39
C PHE A 58 1.23 -13.61 -4.12
N LEU A 59 1.73 -12.83 -3.16
CA LEU A 59 2.24 -13.33 -1.88
C LEU A 59 1.17 -14.14 -1.13
N ARG A 60 1.53 -15.33 -0.67
CA ARG A 60 0.66 -16.18 0.14
C ARG A 60 0.41 -15.51 1.50
N SER A 61 -0.84 -15.57 1.97
CA SER A 61 -1.26 -15.08 3.29
C SER A 61 -1.03 -13.58 3.55
N ALA A 62 -0.75 -12.78 2.51
CA ALA A 62 -0.56 -11.34 2.63
C ALA A 62 -1.87 -10.57 2.47
N ARG A 63 -1.99 -9.44 3.17
CA ARG A 63 -3.07 -8.47 2.94
C ARG A 63 -2.61 -7.43 1.93
N ILE A 64 -3.34 -7.34 0.82
CA ILE A 64 -3.03 -6.44 -0.29
C ILE A 64 -4.02 -5.28 -0.27
N ARG A 65 -3.50 -4.05 -0.26
CA ARG A 65 -4.27 -2.81 -0.25
C ARG A 65 -3.84 -1.95 -1.44
N PRO A 66 -4.62 -1.93 -2.55
CA PRO A 66 -4.33 -1.02 -3.66
C PRO A 66 -4.50 0.43 -3.21
N LEU A 67 -3.63 1.34 -3.64
CA LEU A 67 -3.76 2.78 -3.38
C LEU A 67 -4.98 3.36 -4.10
N TYR A 68 -5.30 2.86 -5.30
CA TYR A 68 -6.47 3.29 -6.09
C TYR A 68 -7.43 2.14 -6.35
N ARG A 69 -8.74 2.37 -6.18
CA ARG A 69 -9.82 1.41 -6.46
C ARG A 69 -10.20 1.35 -7.93
N ARG A 70 -9.90 2.42 -8.67
CA ARG A 70 -10.23 2.58 -10.09
C ARG A 70 -8.97 2.89 -10.90
N PRO A 71 -8.88 2.36 -12.14
CA PRO A 71 -7.74 2.64 -13.02
C PRO A 71 -7.59 4.13 -13.31
N GLY A 72 -6.37 4.58 -13.56
CA GLY A 72 -6.01 5.97 -13.85
C GLY A 72 -5.98 6.84 -12.60
N ALA A 73 -5.73 6.25 -11.42
CA ALA A 73 -5.74 6.95 -10.13
C ALA A 73 -7.06 7.71 -9.82
N ARG A 74 -8.19 7.27 -10.40
CA ARG A 74 -9.46 8.01 -10.34
C ARG A 74 -10.13 8.02 -8.97
N GLU A 75 -9.92 6.97 -8.18
CA GLU A 75 -10.57 6.81 -6.88
C GLU A 75 -9.55 6.30 -5.86
N PRO A 76 -9.01 7.15 -4.97
CA PRO A 76 -8.08 6.71 -3.94
C PRO A 76 -8.80 5.83 -2.92
N ASN A 77 -8.14 4.75 -2.52
CA ASN A 77 -8.61 3.79 -1.52
C ASN A 77 -8.26 4.24 -0.11
N LEU A 78 -8.66 5.47 0.25
CA LEU A 78 -8.52 6.01 1.59
C LEU A 78 -9.84 5.91 2.35
N ALA A 79 -9.77 5.84 3.67
CA ALA A 79 -10.98 5.83 4.50
C ALA A 79 -11.77 7.14 4.29
N PRO A 80 -13.11 7.09 4.16
CA PRO A 80 -13.93 8.29 4.09
C PRO A 80 -13.65 9.21 5.29
N GLY A 81 -13.51 10.52 5.05
CA GLY A 81 -13.22 11.51 6.09
C GLY A 81 -11.74 11.62 6.50
N LEU A 82 -10.88 10.67 6.11
CA LEU A 82 -9.46 10.70 6.48
C LEU A 82 -8.75 11.91 5.86
N THR A 83 -9.01 12.19 4.58
CA THR A 83 -8.33 13.28 3.87
C THR A 83 -8.73 14.63 4.45
N GLU A 84 -10.01 14.80 4.78
CA GLU A 84 -10.57 15.98 5.43
C GLU A 84 -9.96 16.16 6.82
N HIS A 85 -9.88 15.09 7.61
CA HIS A 85 -9.25 15.10 8.92
C HIS A 85 -7.77 15.50 8.85
N LEU A 86 -7.00 14.93 7.92
CA LEU A 86 -5.60 15.29 7.71
C LEU A 86 -5.45 16.73 7.22
N THR A 87 -6.37 17.21 6.39
CA THR A 87 -6.37 18.60 5.93
C THR A 87 -6.52 19.58 7.10
N ALA A 88 -7.45 19.28 8.01
CA ALA A 88 -7.65 20.08 9.22
C ALA A 88 -6.43 20.05 10.15
N LEU A 89 -5.77 18.89 10.28
CA LEU A 89 -4.58 18.73 11.12
C LEU A 89 -3.31 19.39 10.54
N LEU A 90 -3.11 19.29 9.23
CA LEU A 90 -1.85 19.67 8.57
C LEU A 90 -1.90 21.07 7.95
N GLY A 91 -3.09 21.66 7.82
CA GLY A 91 -3.31 22.95 7.16
C GLY A 91 -3.22 22.91 5.63
N HIS A 92 -3.01 21.73 5.04
CA HIS A 92 -3.07 21.50 3.59
C HIS A 92 -3.66 20.12 3.31
N ARG A 93 -4.22 19.94 2.11
CA ARG A 93 -4.75 18.65 1.67
C ARG A 93 -3.59 17.77 1.19
N PRO A 94 -3.26 16.64 1.84
CA PRO A 94 -2.25 15.72 1.31
C PRO A 94 -2.81 14.95 0.11
N GLU A 95 -1.96 14.70 -0.88
CA GLU A 95 -2.32 13.84 -2.01
C GLU A 95 -2.27 12.36 -1.59
N PRO A 96 -2.99 11.45 -2.27
CA PRO A 96 -2.97 10.02 -1.91
C PRO A 96 -1.56 9.41 -1.81
N PRO A 97 -0.59 9.73 -2.70
CA PRO A 97 0.79 9.29 -2.55
C PRO A 97 1.49 9.85 -1.30
N ASP A 98 1.14 11.04 -0.81
CA ASP A 98 1.70 11.58 0.43
C ASP A 98 1.22 10.77 1.63
N VAL A 99 -0.07 10.41 1.66
CA VAL A 99 -0.64 9.55 2.69
C VAL A 99 0.02 8.17 2.66
N LEU A 100 0.24 7.60 1.47
CA LEU A 100 0.97 6.35 1.31
C LEU A 100 2.41 6.46 1.84
N ALA A 101 3.14 7.51 1.47
CA ALA A 101 4.51 7.71 1.93
C ALA A 101 4.58 7.82 3.45
N TRP A 102 3.64 8.55 4.07
CA TRP A 102 3.52 8.58 5.53
C TRP A 102 3.26 7.19 6.13
N ILE A 103 2.34 6.41 5.54
CA ILE A 103 2.05 5.04 5.97
C ILE A 103 3.32 4.19 5.96
N LEU A 104 4.11 4.23 4.88
CA LEU A 104 5.34 3.45 4.77
C LEU A 104 6.40 3.86 5.81
N ALA A 105 6.50 5.15 6.12
CA ALA A 105 7.48 5.66 7.07
C ALA A 105 7.08 5.44 8.55
N ALA A 106 5.77 5.45 8.85
CA ALA A 106 5.27 5.48 10.22
C ALA A 106 4.64 4.15 10.69
N ALA A 107 4.37 3.22 9.78
CA ALA A 107 3.79 1.93 10.11
C ALA A 107 4.61 1.16 11.15
N ARG A 108 3.91 0.52 12.07
CA ARG A 108 4.49 -0.31 13.13
C ARG A 108 3.57 -1.48 13.47
N PRO A 109 4.10 -2.58 14.05
CA PRO A 109 3.26 -3.63 14.59
C PRO A 109 2.29 -3.10 15.65
N GLY A 110 1.08 -3.65 15.66
CA GLY A 110 -0.01 -3.32 16.58
C GLY A 110 -0.88 -4.57 16.85
N PRO A 111 -1.88 -4.45 17.74
CA PRO A 111 -2.66 -5.59 18.22
C PRO A 111 -3.44 -6.32 17.12
N ASP A 112 -3.93 -5.57 16.12
CA ASP A 112 -4.72 -6.11 15.00
C ASP A 112 -3.91 -6.20 13.67
N GLY A 113 -2.58 -6.20 13.77
CA GLY A 113 -1.67 -6.13 12.62
C GLY A 113 -0.98 -4.78 12.53
N THR A 114 -0.86 -4.21 11.33
CA THR A 114 -0.15 -2.94 11.15
C THR A 114 -0.95 -1.74 11.65
N ALA A 115 -0.34 -0.92 12.50
CA ALA A 115 -0.87 0.36 12.95
C ALA A 115 -0.06 1.53 12.38
N VAL A 116 -0.72 2.61 12.00
CA VAL A 116 -0.08 3.84 11.49
C VAL A 116 -0.48 5.00 12.40
N PRO A 117 0.44 5.60 13.18
CA PRO A 117 0.13 6.77 13.97
C PRO A 117 -0.06 7.99 13.07
N LEU A 118 -1.03 8.83 13.41
CA LEU A 118 -1.17 10.17 12.81
C LEU A 118 -0.42 11.21 13.66
N THR A 119 -0.03 12.31 13.04
CA THR A 119 0.67 13.40 13.72
C THR A 119 0.09 14.75 13.31
N SER A 120 -0.01 15.67 14.27
CA SER A 120 -0.33 17.09 14.03
C SER A 120 0.93 17.95 13.83
N ASP A 121 2.13 17.39 14.03
CA ASP A 121 3.39 18.07 13.74
C ASP A 121 3.65 18.03 12.23
N THR A 122 3.44 19.16 11.57
CA THR A 122 3.61 19.32 10.12
C THR A 122 5.05 19.07 9.67
N GLY A 123 6.04 19.42 10.50
CA GLY A 123 7.45 19.15 10.22
C GLY A 123 7.77 17.66 10.29
N ARG A 124 7.20 16.96 11.27
CA ARG A 124 7.31 15.49 11.37
C ARG A 124 6.61 14.81 10.21
N TRP A 125 5.40 15.26 9.86
CA TRP A 125 4.67 14.77 8.69
C TRP A 125 5.50 14.91 7.42
N ALA A 126 6.01 16.11 7.14
CA ALA A 126 6.81 16.38 5.95
C ALA A 126 8.07 15.50 5.87
N ARG A 127 8.79 15.32 6.98
CA ARG A 127 9.95 14.41 7.04
C ARG A 127 9.56 12.96 6.80
N GLY A 128 8.44 12.50 7.36
CA GLY A 128 7.94 11.15 7.15
C GLY A 128 7.51 10.90 5.71
N VAL A 129 6.78 11.85 5.10
CA VAL A 129 6.42 11.80 3.68
C VAL A 129 7.66 11.77 2.80
N ALA A 130 8.67 12.59 3.09
CA ALA A 130 9.92 12.59 2.33
C ALA A 130 10.69 11.26 2.45
N ALA A 131 10.67 10.64 3.64
CA ALA A 131 11.35 9.35 3.87
C ALA A 131 10.62 8.16 3.23
N GLY A 132 9.30 8.25 3.06
CA GLY A 132 8.49 7.18 2.47
C GLY A 132 8.26 7.28 0.96
N ARG A 133 8.75 8.35 0.31
CA ARG A 133 8.74 8.51 -1.15
C ARG A 133 9.95 7.83 -1.78
#